data_AF-A0A1M5Y5W8-F1
#
_entry.id   AF-A0A1M5Y5W8-F1
#
_cell.length_a   1.000
_cell.length_b   1.000
_cell.length_c   1.000
_cell.angle_alpha   90.00
_cell.angle_beta   90.00
_cell.angle_gamma   90.00
#
_symmetry.space_group_name_H-M   'P 1'
#
loop_
_entity.id
_entity.type
_entity.pdbx_description
1 polymer ?
#
loop_
_entity_poly.entity_id
_entity_poly.type
_entity_poly.pdbx_seq_one_letter_code
_entity_poly.pdbx_strand_id
1 'polypeptide(L)' 'MCEKCVELDSKIEHYRYMASRITDRLMLEGIKELIERMKAQKAALHPEQPK' A
#
# COMPACT_ATOMS: atom_id res chain seq x y z
N MET A 1 -9.31 -13.98 0.38
CA MET A 1 -8.95 -12.64 0.91
C MET A 1 -8.63 -12.79 2.39
N CYS A 2 -7.36 -12.80 2.78
CA CYS A 2 -7.02 -12.79 4.20
C CYS A 2 -7.32 -11.43 4.82
N GLU A 3 -7.73 -11.40 6.08
CA GLU A 3 -8.02 -10.18 6.84
C GLU A 3 -6.82 -9.20 6.81
N LYS A 4 -5.59 -9.72 6.84
CA LYS A 4 -4.36 -8.94 6.70
C LYS A 4 -4.22 -8.24 5.34
N CYS A 5 -4.71 -8.85 4.25
CA CYS A 5 -4.74 -8.19 2.94
C CYS A 5 -5.73 -7.02 2.94
N VAL A 6 -6.88 -7.19 3.58
CA VAL A 6 -7.93 -6.16 3.67
C VAL A 6 -7.47 -4.98 4.51
N GLU A 7 -6.74 -5.23 5.61
CA GLU A 7 -6.10 -4.19 6.41
C GLU A 7 -5.01 -3.44 5.63
N LEU A 8 -4.19 -4.15 4.86
CA LEU A 8 -3.15 -3.54 4.01
C LEU A 8 -3.77 -2.72 2.88
N ASP A 9 -4.82 -3.21 2.22
CA ASP A 9 -5.53 -2.45 1.18
C ASP A 9 -6.20 -1.20 1.76
N SER A 10 -6.84 -1.30 2.94
CA SER A 10 -7.40 -0.12 3.63
C SER A 10 -6.33 0.90 3.99
N LYS A 11 -5.15 0.46 4.45
CA LYS A 11 -4.01 1.36 4.71
C LYS A 11 -3.50 2.02 3.43
N ILE A 12 -3.39 1.28 2.33
CA ILE A 12 -3.00 1.82 1.02
C ILE A 12 -4.00 2.87 0.53
N GLU A 13 -5.29 2.62 0.68
CA GLU A 13 -6.35 3.57 0.32
C GLU A 13 -6.27 4.84 1.17
N HIS A 14 -6.04 4.70 2.47
CA HIS A 14 -5.82 5.83 3.37
C HIS A 14 -4.61 6.69 2.95
N TYR A 15 -3.49 6.07 2.60
CA TYR A 15 -2.31 6.77 2.12
C TYR A 15 -2.54 7.44 0.75
N ARG A 16 -3.31 6.82 -0.15
CA ARG A 16 -3.70 7.46 -1.42
C ARG A 16 -4.59 8.68 -1.20
N TYR A 17 -5.51 8.59 -0.25
CA TYR A 17 -6.35 9.71 0.13
C TYR A 17 -5.52 10.87 0.71
N MET A 18 -4.56 10.56 1.60
CA MET A 18 -3.61 11.56 2.09
C MET A 18 -2.79 12.18 0.96
N ALA A 19 -2.26 11.37 0.04
CA ALA A 19 -1.53 11.85 -1.13
C ALA A 19 -2.38 12.78 -2.01
N SER A 20 -3.68 12.51 -2.17
CA SER A 20 -4.56 13.40 -2.96
C SER A 20 -4.74 14.81 -2.37
N ARG A 21 -4.45 14.98 -1.07
CA ARG A 21 -4.58 16.25 -0.34
C ARG A 21 -3.25 16.95 -0.11
N ILE A 22 -2.14 16.26 -0.34
CA ILE A 22 -0.79 16.79 -0.12
C ILE A 22 -0.21 17.20 -1.48
N THR A 23 0.15 18.46 -1.60
CA THR A 23 0.82 19.00 -2.81
C THR A 23 2.34 18.89 -2.73
N ASP A 24 2.87 18.53 -1.56
CA ASP A 24 4.31 18.38 -1.35
C ASP A 24 4.84 17.13 -2.06
N ARG A 25 5.77 17.35 -2.99
CA ARG A 25 6.29 16.33 -3.89
C ARG A 25 7.14 15.29 -3.17
N LEU A 26 7.87 15.68 -2.12
CA LEU A 26 8.69 14.76 -1.32
C LEU A 26 7.80 13.81 -0.51
N MET A 27 6.73 14.34 0.07
CA MET A 27 5.73 13.54 0.77
C MET A 27 5.00 12.58 -0.18
N LEU A 28 4.67 13.01 -1.40
CA LEU A 28 4.05 12.15 -2.41
C LEU A 28 4.96 10.98 -2.82
N GLU A 29 6.27 11.23 -2.99
CA GLU A 29 7.24 10.18 -3.30
C GLU A 29 7.41 9.20 -2.13
N GLY A 30 7.51 9.71 -0.89
CA GLY A 30 7.57 8.86 0.31
C GLY A 30 6.31 8.00 0.49
N ILE A 31 5.12 8.56 0.22
CA ILE A 31 3.86 7.81 0.25
C ILE A 31 3.82 6.73 -0.84
N LYS A 32 4.31 7.03 -2.05
CA LYS A 32 4.41 6.03 -3.12
C LYS A 32 5.34 4.88 -2.73
N GLU A 33 6.51 5.18 -2.17
CA GLU A 33 7.42 4.15 -1.66
C GLU A 33 6.78 3.28 -0.57
N LEU A 34 6.06 3.89 0.37
CA LEU A 34 5.34 3.17 1.43
C LEU A 34 4.29 2.21 0.85
N ILE A 35 3.51 2.67 -0.13
CA ILE A 35 2.51 1.84 -0.82
C ILE A 35 3.18 0.67 -1.54
N GLU A 36 4.27 0.91 -2.26
CA GLU A 36 5.01 -0.16 -2.96
C GLU A 36 5.58 -1.19 -1.99
N ARG A 37 6.14 -0.76 -0.84
CA ARG A 37 6.59 -1.68 0.22
C ARG A 37 5.43 -2.47 0.83
N MET A 38 4.24 -1.88 0.99
CA MET A 38 3.06 -2.59 1.48
C MET A 38 2.54 -3.61 0.47
N LYS A 39 2.57 -3.30 -0.84
CA LYS A 39 2.25 -4.27 -1.89
C LYS A 39 3.27 -5.41 -1.96
N ALA A 40 4.56 -5.11 -1.84
CA ALA A 40 5.61 -6.11 -1.79
C ALA A 40 5.45 -7.01 -0.56
N GLN A 41 5.11 -6.45 0.61
CA GLN A 41 4.75 -7.21 1.80
C GLN A 41 3.49 -8.06 1.57
N LYS A 42 2.46 -7.54 0.91
CA LYS A 42 1.25 -8.30 0.54
C LYS A 42 1.60 -9.51 -0.35
N ALA A 43 2.48 -9.32 -1.33
CA ALA A 43 2.98 -10.38 -2.20
C ALA A 43 3.86 -11.39 -1.45
N ALA A 44 4.72 -10.94 -0.53
CA ALA A 44 5.55 -11.80 0.30
C ALA A 44 4.75 -12.58 1.37
N LEU A 45 3.66 -11.99 1.89
CA LEU A 45 2.77 -12.62 2.86
C LEU A 45 1.87 -13.70 2.22
N HIS A 46 1.68 -13.62 0.90
CA HIS A 46 0.94 -14.59 0.10
C HIS A 46 1.83 -15.21 -1.00
N PRO A 47 2.74 -16.14 -0.64
CA PRO A 47 3.41 -16.97 -1.64
C PRO A 47 2.44 -17.89 -2.40
N GLU A 48 1.19 -18.02 -1.94
CA GLU A 48 0.11 -18.71 -2.63
C GLU A 48 -0.73 -17.74 -3.48
N GLN A 49 -0.18 -17.30 -4.60
CA GLN A 49 -0.94 -17.33 -5.84
C GLN A 49 -0.41 -18.50 -6.69
N PRO A 50 -0.89 -19.73 -6.48
CA PRO A 50 -0.70 -20.76 -7.48
C PRO A 50 -1.50 -20.35 -8.73
N LYS A 51 -0.74 -19.97 -9.78
CA LYS A 51 -1.09 -19.89 -11.20
C LYS A 51 -2.29 -19.04 -11.64
#